data_AF-A0A7X0GV16-F1
#
_entry.id   AF-A0A7X0GV16-F1
#
_cell.length_a   1.000
_cell.length_b   1.000
_cell.length_c   1.000
_cell.angle_alpha   90.00
_cell.angle_beta   90.00
_cell.angle_gamma   90.00
#
_symmetry.space_group_name_H-M   'P 1'
#
loop_
_entity.id
_entity.type
_entity.pdbx_description
1 polymer ?
#
loop_
_entity_poly.entity_id
_entity_poly.type
_entity_poly.pdbx_seq_one_letter_code
_entity_poly.pdbx_strand_id
1 'polypeptide(L)'
;MHLDPEPAVLEAMLEGWALQQRTRFLRESTINPRIALVRRLARFTNEYPWQWDPAEVEAFFDDLRTRRPGRPLAVSTARNYQNDLRLFFEYITDTRYGWPSACNERFGRVPVQLLHEWNTITHTSEYEGAAERRPAHLRRSPSALRRRRRPRRGDPHTTTQGFARGAS
;
A
#
# COMPACT_ATOMS: atom_id res chain seq x y z
N MET A 1 14.62 11.03 -19.63
CA MET A 1 13.44 11.27 -18.77
C MET A 1 13.52 10.28 -17.62
N HIS A 2 13.74 10.75 -16.40
CA HIS A 2 13.56 9.90 -15.21
C HIS A 2 12.07 9.92 -14.90
N LEU A 3 11.35 8.87 -15.30
CA LEU A 3 9.99 8.65 -14.80
C LEU A 3 10.12 8.32 -13.33
N ASP A 4 9.45 9.07 -12.46
CA ASP A 4 9.33 8.68 -11.07
C ASP A 4 8.79 7.24 -11.01
N PRO A 5 9.41 6.35 -10.22
CA PRO A 5 9.06 4.93 -10.24
C PRO A 5 7.64 4.69 -9.73
N GLU A 6 7.12 5.52 -8.83
CA GLU A 6 5.81 5.33 -8.24
C GLU A 6 4.65 5.57 -9.23
N PRO A 7 4.56 6.71 -9.96
CA PRO A 7 3.57 6.87 -11.02
C PRO A 7 3.63 5.77 -12.08
N ALA A 8 4.83 5.33 -12.46
CA ALA A 8 5.00 4.29 -13.47
C ALA A 8 4.42 2.94 -13.02
N VAL A 9 4.64 2.56 -11.75
CA VAL A 9 4.07 1.31 -11.20
C VAL A 9 2.55 1.42 -11.04
N LEU A 10 2.02 2.57 -10.61
CA LEU A 10 0.57 2.78 -10.55
C LEU A 10 -0.08 2.62 -11.93
N GLU A 11 0.46 3.26 -12.95
CA GLU A 11 -0.10 3.15 -14.31
C GLU A 11 -0.02 1.72 -14.84
N ALA A 12 1.09 1.00 -14.59
CA ALA A 12 1.20 -0.40 -14.95
C ALA A 12 0.16 -1.29 -14.22
N MET A 13 -0.15 -1.01 -12.95
CA MET A 13 -1.23 -1.69 -12.22
C MET A 13 -2.60 -1.43 -12.86
N LEU A 14 -2.87 -0.17 -13.23
CA LEU A 14 -4.14 0.21 -13.86
C LEU A 14 -4.32 -0.40 -15.24
N GLU A 15 -3.26 -0.44 -16.04
CA GLU A 15 -3.24 -1.11 -17.36
C GLU A 15 -3.47 -2.61 -17.23
N GLY A 16 -2.75 -3.27 -16.31
CA GLY A 16 -2.93 -4.69 -16.03
C GLY A 16 -4.34 -5.02 -15.53
N TRP A 17 -4.93 -4.17 -14.69
CA TRP A 17 -6.30 -4.33 -14.21
C TRP A 17 -7.33 -4.09 -15.32
N ALA A 18 -7.11 -3.12 -16.20
CA ALA A 18 -7.94 -2.89 -17.37
C ALA A 18 -7.95 -4.12 -18.29
N LEU A 19 -6.78 -4.72 -18.53
CA LEU A 19 -6.65 -5.93 -19.33
C LEU A 19 -7.39 -7.12 -18.68
N GLN A 20 -7.24 -7.33 -17.36
CA GLN A 20 -7.96 -8.37 -16.63
C GLN A 20 -9.49 -8.22 -16.77
N GLN A 21 -10.01 -6.98 -16.72
CA GLN A 21 -11.44 -6.75 -16.87
C GLN A 21 -11.92 -7.00 -18.30
N ARG A 22 -11.11 -6.62 -19.30
CA ARG A 22 -11.40 -6.92 -20.72
C ARG A 22 -11.44 -8.42 -21.02
N THR A 23 -10.55 -9.22 -20.42
CA THR A 23 -10.58 -10.69 -20.61
C THR A 23 -11.80 -11.35 -19.98
N ARG A 24 -12.46 -10.67 -19.03
CA ARG A 24 -13.78 -11.04 -18.48
C ARG A 24 -14.95 -10.46 -19.28
N PHE A 25 -14.70 -9.96 -20.49
CA PHE A 25 -15.69 -9.37 -21.41
C PHE A 25 -16.45 -8.15 -20.83
N LEU A 26 -15.85 -7.43 -19.88
CA LEU A 26 -16.42 -6.15 -19.41
C LEU A 26 -16.26 -5.07 -20.49
N ARG A 27 -17.29 -4.22 -20.62
CA ARG A 27 -17.28 -3.09 -21.56
C ARG A 27 -16.40 -1.96 -21.04
N GLU A 28 -15.82 -1.18 -21.96
CA GLU A 28 -15.04 0.01 -21.62
C GLU A 28 -15.83 1.04 -20.79
N SER A 29 -17.15 1.10 -21.00
CA SER A 29 -18.08 1.93 -20.20
C SER A 29 -18.10 1.57 -18.72
N THR A 30 -17.66 0.36 -18.34
CA THR A 30 -17.52 -0.09 -16.96
C THR A 30 -16.07 0.03 -16.48
N ILE A 31 -15.11 -0.25 -17.35
CA ILE A 31 -13.68 -0.24 -17.02
C ILE A 31 -13.17 1.20 -16.79
N ASN A 32 -13.55 2.15 -17.64
CA ASN A 32 -13.05 3.52 -17.56
C ASN A 32 -13.47 4.23 -16.25
N PRO A 33 -14.74 4.16 -15.79
CA PRO A 33 -15.12 4.70 -14.49
C PRO A 33 -14.35 4.11 -13.31
N ARG A 34 -14.07 2.79 -13.35
CA ARG A 34 -13.31 2.09 -12.32
C ARG A 34 -11.88 2.58 -12.21
N ILE A 35 -11.19 2.69 -13.34
CA ILE A 35 -9.82 3.27 -13.39
C ILE A 35 -9.84 4.72 -12.91
N ALA A 36 -10.83 5.50 -13.34
CA ALA A 36 -10.96 6.90 -12.94
C ALA A 36 -11.17 7.07 -11.42
N LEU A 37 -11.87 6.12 -10.79
CA LEU A 37 -12.07 6.09 -9.34
C LEU A 37 -10.76 5.84 -8.59
N VAL A 38 -9.98 4.83 -8.99
CA VAL A 38 -8.67 4.54 -8.38
C VAL A 38 -7.71 5.72 -8.54
N ARG A 39 -7.65 6.33 -9.74
CA ARG A 39 -6.86 7.56 -9.94
C ARG A 39 -7.36 8.73 -9.09
N ARG A 40 -8.66 8.80 -8.80
CA ARG A 40 -9.22 9.84 -7.92
C ARG A 40 -8.77 9.63 -6.48
N LEU A 41 -8.77 8.38 -5.99
CA LEU A 41 -8.24 8.05 -4.67
C LEU A 41 -6.75 8.40 -4.57
N ALA A 42 -5.93 8.00 -5.56
CA ALA A 42 -4.51 8.34 -5.59
C ALA A 42 -4.24 9.85 -5.55
N ARG A 43 -5.04 10.65 -6.27
CA ARG A 43 -4.96 12.12 -6.21
C ARG A 43 -5.45 12.71 -4.90
N PHE A 44 -6.44 12.08 -4.26
CA PHE A 44 -6.99 12.54 -2.99
C PHE A 44 -5.97 12.34 -1.86
N THR A 45 -5.36 11.15 -1.78
CA THR A 45 -4.37 10.81 -0.75
C THR A 45 -2.99 11.36 -1.06
N ASN A 46 -2.69 11.67 -2.33
CA ASN A 46 -1.35 11.96 -2.82
C ASN A 46 -0.36 10.83 -2.52
N GLU A 47 -0.87 9.59 -2.49
CA GLU A 47 -0.14 8.37 -2.20
C GLU A 47 -0.49 7.26 -3.19
N TYR A 48 0.30 6.18 -3.16
CA TYR A 48 0.17 5.03 -4.05
C TYR A 48 -0.44 3.80 -3.36
N PRO A 49 -0.92 2.79 -4.13
CA PRO A 49 -1.68 1.66 -3.57
C PRO A 49 -0.99 0.84 -2.47
N TRP A 50 0.35 0.83 -2.42
CA TRP A 50 1.14 0.16 -1.36
C TRP A 50 1.37 1.03 -0.11
N GLN A 51 0.82 2.24 -0.06
CA GLN A 51 0.94 3.17 1.06
C GLN A 51 -0.40 3.42 1.76
N TRP A 52 -1.51 3.24 1.05
CA TRP A 52 -2.85 3.49 1.58
C TRP A 52 -3.17 2.65 2.81
N ASP A 53 -3.98 3.25 3.68
CA ASP A 53 -4.50 2.71 4.94
C ASP A 53 -6.03 2.84 4.96
N PRO A 54 -6.79 2.07 5.78
CA PRO A 54 -8.25 2.17 5.80
C PRO A 54 -8.77 3.58 6.08
N ALA A 55 -8.09 4.33 6.96
CA ALA A 55 -8.49 5.70 7.30
C ALA A 55 -8.50 6.66 6.09
N GLU A 56 -7.54 6.51 5.17
CA GLU A 56 -7.48 7.32 3.95
C GLU A 56 -8.63 6.98 2.97
N VAL A 57 -9.00 5.69 2.91
CA VAL A 57 -10.15 5.24 2.10
C VAL A 57 -11.46 5.74 2.69
N GLU A 58 -11.63 5.71 4.02
CA GLU A 58 -12.79 6.26 4.71
C GLU A 58 -12.93 7.77 4.49
N ALA A 59 -11.83 8.52 4.67
CA ALA A 59 -11.78 9.95 4.42
C ALA A 59 -12.14 10.29 2.97
N PHE A 60 -11.73 9.47 2.01
CA PHE A 60 -12.11 9.63 0.61
C PHE A 60 -13.62 9.45 0.39
N PHE A 61 -14.26 8.47 1.03
CA PHE A 61 -15.71 8.29 0.93
C PHE A 61 -16.49 9.42 1.60
N ASP A 62 -15.99 9.95 2.72
CA ASP A 62 -16.60 11.11 3.37
C ASP A 62 -16.49 12.38 2.52
N ASP A 63 -15.33 12.63 1.89
CA ASP A 63 -15.16 13.70 0.90
C ASP A 63 -16.17 13.55 -0.23
N LEU A 64 -16.27 12.37 -0.84
CA LEU A 64 -17.21 12.14 -1.94
C LEU A 64 -18.68 12.42 -1.57
N ARG A 65 -19.05 12.19 -0.31
CA ARG A 65 -20.39 12.44 0.23
C ARG A 65 -20.64 13.93 0.45
N THR A 66 -19.65 14.68 0.93
CA THR A 66 -19.78 16.08 1.37
C THR A 66 -19.39 17.10 0.30
N ARG A 67 -18.62 16.70 -0.72
CA ARG A 67 -18.07 17.56 -1.77
C ARG A 67 -19.08 18.37 -2.57
N ARG A 68 -20.36 17.96 -2.60
CA ARG A 68 -21.45 18.72 -3.23
C ARG A 68 -22.55 19.05 -2.23
N PRO A 69 -22.51 20.23 -1.59
CA PRO A 69 -23.58 20.72 -0.75
C PRO A 69 -24.92 20.70 -1.50
N GLY A 70 -25.96 20.14 -0.89
CA GLY A 70 -27.30 20.03 -1.48
C GLY A 70 -27.49 18.91 -2.52
N ARG A 71 -26.43 18.18 -2.90
CA ARG A 71 -26.55 17.00 -3.78
C ARG A 71 -25.61 15.88 -3.30
N PRO A 72 -25.92 15.25 -2.15
CA PRO A 72 -25.12 14.16 -1.62
C PRO A 72 -25.02 13.01 -2.63
N LEU A 73 -23.91 12.28 -2.57
CA LEU A 73 -23.71 11.09 -3.38
C LEU A 73 -24.81 10.07 -3.05
N ALA A 74 -25.48 9.53 -4.07
CA ALA A 74 -26.47 8.48 -3.87
C ALA A 74 -25.82 7.25 -3.23
N VAL A 75 -26.49 6.64 -2.24
CA VAL A 75 -25.99 5.45 -1.51
C VAL A 75 -25.63 4.31 -2.46
N SER A 76 -26.41 4.10 -3.53
CA SER A 76 -26.11 3.11 -4.57
C SER A 76 -24.80 3.39 -5.30
N THR A 77 -24.47 4.67 -5.53
CA THR A 77 -23.21 5.06 -6.17
C THR A 77 -22.03 4.87 -5.22
N ALA A 78 -22.20 5.22 -3.95
CA ALA A 78 -21.19 4.97 -2.92
C ALA A 78 -20.86 3.47 -2.80
N ARG A 79 -21.88 2.61 -2.74
CA ARG A 79 -21.73 1.15 -2.72
C ARG A 79 -21.03 0.62 -3.97
N ASN A 80 -21.38 1.14 -5.15
CA ASN A 80 -20.70 0.75 -6.40
C ASN A 80 -19.21 1.14 -6.37
N TYR A 81 -18.88 2.34 -5.91
CA TYR A 81 -17.49 2.78 -5.76
C TYR A 81 -16.72 1.91 -4.77
N GLN A 82 -17.34 1.53 -3.66
CA GLN A 82 -16.73 0.63 -2.68
C GLN A 82 -16.44 -0.75 -3.29
N ASN A 83 -17.40 -1.32 -4.03
CA ASN A 83 -17.19 -2.59 -4.73
C ASN A 83 -16.08 -2.49 -5.78
N ASP A 84 -16.03 -1.40 -6.53
CA ASP A 84 -15.00 -1.17 -7.54
C ASP A 84 -13.59 -1.06 -6.93
N LEU A 85 -13.44 -0.36 -5.81
CA LEU A 85 -12.16 -0.29 -5.07
C LEU A 85 -11.78 -1.64 -4.46
N ARG A 86 -12.75 -2.38 -3.91
CA ARG A 86 -12.50 -3.74 -3.39
C ARG A 86 -11.93 -4.64 -4.47
N LEU A 87 -12.52 -4.64 -5.67
CA LEU A 87 -12.04 -5.44 -6.81
C LEU A 87 -10.62 -5.05 -7.24
N PHE A 88 -10.29 -3.75 -7.16
CA PHE A 88 -8.92 -3.30 -7.41
C PHE A 88 -7.94 -3.80 -6.34
N PHE A 89 -8.30 -3.70 -5.06
CA PHE A 89 -7.49 -4.22 -3.95
C PHE A 89 -7.28 -5.73 -4.02
N GLU A 90 -8.30 -6.49 -4.37
CA GLU A 90 -8.19 -7.94 -4.60
C GLU A 90 -7.20 -8.23 -5.75
N TYR A 91 -7.25 -7.44 -6.83
CA TYR A 91 -6.34 -7.60 -7.96
C TYR A 91 -4.87 -7.33 -7.60
N ILE A 92 -4.57 -6.24 -6.89
CA ILE A 92 -3.18 -5.87 -6.57
C ILE A 92 -2.59 -6.68 -5.41
N THR A 93 -3.44 -7.31 -4.58
CA THR A 93 -2.99 -8.21 -3.50
C THR A 93 -2.81 -9.66 -3.93
N ASP A 94 -3.40 -10.06 -5.07
CA ASP A 94 -3.24 -11.40 -5.61
C ASP A 94 -1.80 -11.63 -6.10
N THR A 95 -1.13 -12.60 -5.46
CA THR A 95 0.26 -12.99 -5.75
C THR A 95 0.46 -13.46 -7.19
N ARG A 96 -0.59 -13.92 -7.88
CA ARG A 96 -0.53 -14.39 -9.28
C ARG A 96 -0.15 -13.28 -10.26
N TYR A 97 -0.44 -12.02 -9.92
CA TYR A 97 -0.06 -10.87 -10.74
C TYR A 97 1.33 -10.31 -10.38
N GLY A 98 1.95 -10.76 -9.29
CA GLY A 98 3.30 -10.35 -8.89
C GLY A 98 3.43 -8.96 -8.29
N TRP A 99 2.32 -8.21 -8.15
CA TRP A 99 2.32 -6.86 -7.59
C TRP A 99 2.87 -6.77 -6.16
N PRO A 100 2.53 -7.69 -5.22
CA PRO A 100 3.12 -7.65 -3.88
C PRO A 100 4.64 -7.77 -3.89
N SER A 101 5.20 -8.71 -4.67
CA SER A 101 6.65 -8.87 -4.79
C SER A 101 7.30 -7.65 -5.42
N ALA A 102 6.73 -7.13 -6.51
CA ALA A 102 7.25 -5.95 -7.21
C ALA A 102 7.26 -4.70 -6.31
N CYS A 103 6.21 -4.48 -5.53
CA CYS A 103 6.14 -3.35 -4.60
C CYS A 103 7.12 -3.53 -3.43
N ASN A 104 7.24 -4.74 -2.89
CA ASN A 104 8.17 -5.02 -1.80
C ASN A 104 9.62 -4.80 -2.24
N GLU A 105 9.99 -5.26 -3.43
CA GLU A 105 11.35 -5.12 -3.97
C GLU A 105 11.71 -3.66 -4.27
N ARG A 106 10.75 -2.87 -4.78
CA ARG A 106 10.98 -1.48 -5.21
C ARG A 106 10.82 -0.47 -4.08
N PHE A 107 9.83 -0.67 -3.21
CA PHE A 107 9.38 0.33 -2.23
C PHE A 107 9.42 -0.17 -0.79
N GLY A 108 9.70 -1.45 -0.56
CA GLY A 108 9.71 -2.05 0.79
C GLY A 108 8.34 -2.11 1.46
N ARG A 109 7.26 -1.95 0.68
CA ARG A 109 5.87 -2.04 1.12
C ARG A 109 5.08 -2.88 0.14
N VAL A 110 3.99 -3.47 0.61
CA VAL A 110 3.08 -4.28 -0.21
C VAL A 110 1.68 -3.67 -0.19
N PRO A 111 0.94 -3.74 -1.30
CA PRO A 111 -0.48 -3.45 -1.28
C PRO A 111 -1.20 -4.43 -0.34
N VAL A 112 -2.28 -3.95 0.28
CA VAL A 112 -3.10 -4.70 1.23
C VAL A 112 -4.58 -4.57 0.87
N GLN A 113 -5.40 -5.53 1.29
CA GLN A 113 -6.84 -5.42 1.16
C GLN A 113 -7.35 -4.51 2.27
N LEU A 114 -7.81 -3.32 1.90
CA LEU A 114 -8.28 -2.32 2.86
C LEU A 114 -9.80 -2.42 3.11
N LEU A 115 -10.53 -3.00 2.14
CA LEU A 115 -11.98 -3.11 2.18
C LEU A 115 -12.37 -4.56 2.47
N HIS A 116 -12.37 -4.90 3.76
CA HIS A 116 -12.95 -6.13 4.26
C HIS A 116 -14.46 -5.97 4.53
N GLU A 117 -15.16 -7.10 4.65
CA GLU A 117 -16.63 -7.19 4.81
C GLU A 117 -17.15 -6.34 5.99
N TRP A 118 -16.30 -6.11 7.00
CA TRP A 118 -16.60 -5.30 8.19
C TRP A 118 -16.44 -3.78 8.01
N ASN A 119 -15.77 -3.29 6.95
CA ASN A 119 -15.61 -1.85 6.63
C ASN A 119 -16.64 -1.36 5.58
N THR A 120 -17.65 -2.17 5.28
CA THR A 120 -18.67 -1.87 4.28
C THR A 120 -19.82 -1.15 4.94
N ILE A 121 -19.86 0.20 4.88
CA ILE A 121 -20.99 1.10 5.25
C ILE A 121 -22.07 0.34 6.05
N THR A 122 -21.72 -0.11 7.25
CA THR A 122 -22.62 -0.81 8.17
C THR A 122 -22.63 0.08 9.39
N HIS A 123 -23.67 0.92 9.45
CA HIS A 123 -24.05 1.75 10.58
C HIS A 123 -22.91 2.41 11.38
N THR A 124 -22.63 3.66 11.05
CA THR A 124 -22.23 4.63 12.07
C THR A 124 -23.22 5.78 12.06
N SER A 125 -24.44 5.46 12.49
CA SER A 125 -25.09 6.31 13.50
C SER A 125 -24.11 6.36 14.68
N GLU A 126 -23.68 7.55 15.06
CA GLU A 126 -22.72 7.86 16.16
C GLU A 126 -21.23 7.73 15.83
N TYR A 127 -20.73 8.62 14.97
CA TYR A 127 -19.37 9.14 15.10
C TYR A 127 -19.45 10.67 15.11
N GLU A 128 -20.03 11.22 16.18
CA GLU A 128 -19.70 12.56 16.67
C GLU A 128 -18.36 12.47 17.41
N GLY A 129 -17.29 12.29 16.65
CA GLY A 129 -15.94 12.09 17.16
C GLY A 129 -14.95 13.04 16.50
N ALA A 130 -15.02 14.32 16.89
CA ALA A 130 -13.97 15.33 16.72
C ALA A 130 -13.48 15.60 15.28
N ALA A 131 -14.03 16.67 14.69
CA ALA A 131 -13.43 17.44 13.60
C ALA A 131 -12.16 18.23 14.03
N GLU A 132 -11.35 17.70 14.93
CA GLU A 132 -10.20 18.42 15.47
C GLU A 132 -9.01 17.47 15.73
N ARG A 133 -8.26 17.16 14.68
CA ARG A 133 -6.79 17.03 14.67
C ARG A 133 -6.32 16.56 13.29
N ARG A 134 -5.70 17.48 12.56
CA ARG A 134 -4.76 17.17 11.49
C ARG A 134 -3.68 16.24 12.08
N PRO A 135 -3.48 14.99 11.60
CA PRO A 135 -2.28 14.25 11.96
C PRO A 135 -1.17 14.71 11.02
N ALA A 136 -0.27 15.53 11.55
CA ALA A 136 1.03 15.76 10.94
C ALA A 136 1.80 14.43 10.92
N HIS A 137 1.71 13.66 9.84
CA HIS A 137 2.61 12.53 9.64
C HIS A 137 3.94 13.04 9.08
N LEU A 138 4.71 13.68 9.94
CA LEU A 138 6.16 13.50 9.90
C LEU A 138 6.43 12.05 10.32
N ARG A 139 6.56 11.13 9.37
CA ARG A 139 7.47 9.99 9.53
C ARG A 139 8.06 9.54 8.21
N ARG A 140 9.10 10.27 7.83
CA ARG A 140 10.29 9.72 7.18
C ARG A 140 10.75 8.49 7.97
N SER A 141 10.43 7.28 7.52
CA SER A 141 11.05 6.06 8.05
C SER A 141 12.45 5.92 7.44
N PRO A 142 13.52 5.81 8.24
CA PRO A 142 14.82 5.40 7.73
C PRO A 142 14.83 3.87 7.57
N SER A 143 14.64 3.40 6.33
CA SER A 143 14.93 2.02 5.95
C SER A 143 16.44 1.83 5.85
N ALA A 144 17.09 1.55 6.98
CA ALA A 144 18.49 1.12 6.99
C ALA A 144 18.79 0.22 8.18
N LEU A 145 18.38 -1.05 8.11
CA LEU A 145 19.17 -2.11 8.74
C LEU A 145 19.01 -3.44 7.99
N ARG A 146 19.74 -3.55 6.88
CA ARG A 146 20.14 -4.86 6.36
C ARG A 146 21.65 -4.91 6.27
N ARG A 147 22.27 -5.65 7.19
CA ARG A 147 23.54 -6.39 7.10
C ARG A 147 23.74 -7.03 8.49
N ARG A 148 24.05 -8.30 8.73
CA ARG A 148 24.31 -9.54 7.97
C ARG A 148 24.28 -10.66 9.04
N ARG A 149 23.74 -11.85 8.76
CA ARG A 149 23.93 -13.03 9.63
C ARG A 149 25.17 -13.83 9.17
N ARG A 150 26.16 -13.96 10.09
CA ARG A 150 27.04 -15.12 10.48
C ARG A 150 27.86 -15.90 9.40
N PRO A 151 28.83 -16.82 9.72
CA PRO A 151 29.41 -17.30 11.00
C PRO A 151 30.98 -17.46 11.07
N ARG A 152 31.46 -17.73 12.30
CA ARG A 152 32.64 -18.50 12.83
C ARG A 152 33.92 -18.77 11.99
N ARG A 153 35.07 -18.40 12.58
CA ARG A 153 36.40 -19.09 12.63
C ARG A 153 37.09 -18.53 13.89
N GLY A 154 37.40 -19.28 14.94
CA GLY A 154 38.43 -20.34 15.01
C GLY A 154 39.68 -19.73 15.66
N ASP A 155 39.93 -20.05 16.93
CA ASP A 155 41.10 -19.61 17.73
C ASP A 155 42.44 -20.01 17.09
N PRO A 156 43.55 -19.38 17.50
CA PRO A 156 44.40 -20.09 18.45
C PRO A 156 44.99 -19.23 19.58
N HIS A 157 44.91 -19.80 20.78
CA HIS A 157 45.70 -19.44 21.94
C HIS A 157 47.20 -19.48 21.62
N THR A 158 47.88 -18.36 21.85
CA THR A 158 49.33 -18.30 22.03
C THR A 158 49.59 -18.28 23.53
N THR A 159 50.07 -19.37 24.12
CA THR A 159 50.95 -19.39 25.31
C THR A 159 51.50 -20.81 25.45
N THR A 160 52.63 -21.07 24.82
CA THR A 160 53.59 -22.09 25.23
C THR A 160 54.94 -21.38 25.26
N GLN A 161 55.40 -21.00 26.44
CA GLN A 161 56.79 -20.60 26.66
C GLN A 161 57.38 -21.65 27.60
N GLY A 162 58.09 -22.60 26.99
CA GLY A 162 58.90 -23.60 27.67
C GLY A 162 60.28 -23.06 28.00
N PHE A 163 60.67 -23.32 29.23
CA PHE A 163 62.02 -23.47 29.80
C PHE A 163 63.18 -23.75 28.82
N ALA A 164 64.28 -22.99 28.98
CA ALA A 164 65.69 -23.46 29.00
C ALA A 164 66.59 -22.31 29.51
N ARG A 165 67.14 -22.40 30.73
CA ARG A 165 68.52 -22.79 31.11
C ARG A 165 69.59 -21.69 31.01
N GLY A 166 70.28 -21.45 32.14
CA GLY A 166 71.75 -21.36 32.17
C GLY A 166 72.40 -20.08 32.74
N ALA A 167 72.77 -20.10 34.02
CA ALA A 167 73.93 -19.41 34.61
C ALA A 167 74.16 -20.09 35.99
N SER A 168 75.17 -20.94 36.13
CA SER A 168 76.53 -20.61 36.62
C SER A 168 76.52 -20.15 38.08
#